data_AF-A0A7V9JFE0-F1
#
_entry.id   AF-A0A7V9JFE0-F1
#
_cell.length_a   1.000
_cell.length_b   1.000
_cell.length_c   1.000
_cell.angle_alpha   90.00
_cell.angle_beta   90.00
_cell.angle_gamma   90.00
#
_symmetry.space_group_name_H-M   'P 1'
#
loop_
_entity.id
_entity.type
_entity.pdbx_description
1 polymer ?
#
loop_
_entity_poly.entity_id
_entity_poly.type
_entity_poly.pdbx_seq_one_letter_code
_entity_poly.pdbx_strand_id
1 'polypeptide(L)'
;MAAAHEKIRTVIVNDHDDLGRLVARRIGDLIGTRAREGRQAVLGLATGSTPIGVYRELIRLHRDEGLSFGNVVTFNLDEYYPMDPGSVHSYHRFMLENLFSQLDIPPANFHIPSGDLPRERMDEECRRYEEAIRAAGGIDIQLLGIGRTGHIGFNEPGSGLGSRTRLVTLDLVTRKDAAADFFGEENVPREALTMGVATILQAREIVILA
;
A
#
# COMPACT_ATOMS: atom_id res chain seq x y z
N MET A 1 -35.09 18.63 -5.05
CA MET A 1 -33.70 18.66 -4.56
C MET A 1 -32.96 17.55 -5.28
N ALA A 2 -31.93 17.88 -6.06
CA ALA A 2 -31.15 16.87 -6.77
C ALA A 2 -30.35 16.05 -5.76
N ALA A 3 -30.57 14.74 -5.71
CA ALA A 3 -29.64 13.83 -5.08
C ALA A 3 -28.30 13.97 -5.81
N ALA A 4 -27.29 14.50 -5.13
CA ALA A 4 -25.94 14.53 -5.66
C ALA A 4 -25.47 13.07 -5.69
N HIS A 5 -25.64 12.40 -6.83
CA HIS A 5 -24.98 11.11 -7.06
C HIS A 5 -23.48 11.37 -6.93
N GLU A 6 -22.84 10.75 -5.94
CA GLU A 6 -21.38 10.74 -5.86
C GLU A 6 -20.85 10.16 -7.17
N LYS A 7 -20.15 10.99 -7.96
CA LYS A 7 -19.57 10.58 -9.25
C LYS A 7 -18.20 9.93 -9.02
N ILE A 8 -18.11 8.97 -8.10
CA ILE A 8 -16.90 8.15 -7.98
C ILE A 8 -16.92 7.19 -9.17
N ARG A 9 -15.83 7.17 -9.94
CA ARG A 9 -15.71 6.26 -11.09
C ARG A 9 -15.65 4.83 -10.57
N THR A 10 -16.74 4.08 -10.76
CA THR A 10 -16.80 2.65 -10.47
C THR A 10 -16.65 1.86 -11.76
N VAL A 11 -15.69 0.93 -11.78
CA VAL A 11 -15.51 -0.01 -12.90
C VAL A 11 -15.83 -1.40 -12.38
N ILE A 12 -16.80 -2.06 -13.02
CA ILE A 12 -17.19 -3.43 -12.73
C ILE A 12 -16.61 -4.31 -13.84
N VAL A 13 -15.86 -5.32 -13.47
CA VAL A 13 -15.33 -6.33 -14.38
C VAL A 13 -15.85 -7.71 -13.98
N ASN A 14 -15.78 -8.66 -14.90
CA ASN A 14 -16.34 -9.99 -14.68
C ASN A 14 -15.39 -10.90 -13.89
N ASP A 15 -14.08 -10.73 -14.06
CA ASP A 15 -13.05 -11.56 -13.44
C ASP A 15 -12.08 -10.72 -12.59
N HIS A 16 -11.61 -11.28 -11.48
CA HIS A 16 -10.62 -10.63 -10.62
C HIS A 16 -9.32 -10.32 -11.37
N ASP A 17 -8.91 -11.17 -12.30
CA ASP A 17 -7.70 -10.96 -13.11
C ASP A 17 -7.84 -9.77 -14.07
N ASP A 18 -9.07 -9.41 -14.47
CA ASP A 18 -9.32 -8.19 -15.26
C ASP A 18 -9.05 -6.91 -14.44
N LEU A 19 -9.33 -6.93 -13.12
CA LEU A 19 -8.98 -5.81 -12.23
C LEU A 19 -7.46 -5.60 -12.19
N GLY A 20 -6.73 -6.71 -11.99
CA GLY A 20 -5.27 -6.72 -11.98
C GLY A 20 -4.70 -6.08 -13.25
N ARG A 21 -5.18 -6.52 -14.42
CA ARG A 21 -4.78 -5.98 -15.73
C ARG A 21 -5.07 -4.50 -15.89
N LEU A 22 -6.28 -4.07 -15.56
CA LEU A 22 -6.70 -2.69 -15.73
C LEU A 22 -5.87 -1.73 -14.88
N VAL A 23 -5.67 -2.06 -13.61
CA VAL A 23 -4.93 -1.21 -12.67
C VAL A 23 -3.43 -1.21 -12.97
N ALA A 24 -2.84 -2.37 -13.27
CA ALA A 24 -1.44 -2.45 -13.65
C ALA A 24 -1.14 -1.65 -14.93
N ARG A 25 -2.03 -1.68 -15.94
CA ARG A 25 -1.91 -0.84 -17.14
C ARG A 25 -1.91 0.65 -16.77
N ARG A 26 -2.83 1.08 -15.90
CA ARG A 26 -2.91 2.47 -15.43
C ARG A 26 -1.63 2.92 -14.73
N ILE A 27 -1.08 2.06 -13.86
CA ILE A 27 0.20 2.30 -13.18
C ILE A 27 1.34 2.36 -14.21
N GLY A 28 1.41 1.43 -15.15
CA GLY A 28 2.42 1.40 -16.21
C GLY A 28 2.41 2.66 -17.08
N ASP A 29 1.22 3.16 -17.43
CA ASP A 29 1.06 4.40 -18.20
C ASP A 29 1.55 5.63 -17.41
N LEU A 30 1.31 5.67 -16.09
CA LEU A 30 1.87 6.71 -15.22
C LEU A 30 3.40 6.63 -15.20
N ILE A 31 3.96 5.45 -14.97
CA ILE A 31 5.42 5.22 -14.90
C ILE A 31 6.07 5.70 -16.20
N GLY A 32 5.57 5.26 -17.35
CA GLY A 32 6.10 5.67 -18.66
C GLY A 32 5.94 7.16 -18.94
N THR A 33 4.86 7.78 -18.47
CA THR A 33 4.67 9.24 -18.59
C THR A 33 5.68 10.01 -17.73
N ARG A 34 5.84 9.63 -16.46
CA ARG A 34 6.82 10.24 -15.55
C ARG A 34 8.25 10.07 -16.05
N ALA A 35 8.58 8.90 -16.60
CA ALA A 35 9.90 8.64 -17.18
C ALA A 35 10.20 9.60 -18.35
N ARG A 36 9.24 9.80 -19.27
CA ARG A 36 9.39 10.77 -20.38
C ARG A 36 9.51 12.22 -19.91
N GLU A 37 8.92 12.55 -18.77
CA GLU A 37 9.05 13.86 -18.12
C GLU A 37 10.36 14.03 -17.32
N GLY A 38 11.17 12.98 -17.20
CA GLY A 38 12.36 12.99 -16.33
C GLY A 38 12.02 13.07 -14.84
N ARG A 39 10.84 12.54 -14.45
CA ARG A 39 10.31 12.59 -13.09
C ARG A 39 10.18 11.18 -12.50
N GLN A 40 10.17 11.12 -11.17
CA GLN A 40 9.81 9.90 -10.45
C GLN A 40 8.30 9.67 -10.53
N ALA A 41 7.88 8.41 -10.61
CA ALA A 41 6.50 7.99 -10.36
C ALA A 41 6.39 7.51 -8.92
N VAL A 42 5.51 8.14 -8.13
CA VAL A 42 5.37 7.81 -6.70
C VAL A 42 4.12 6.99 -6.46
N LEU A 43 4.28 5.75 -5.98
CA LEU A 43 3.18 4.81 -5.80
C LEU A 43 2.96 4.49 -4.32
N GLY A 44 1.71 4.52 -3.89
CA GLY A 44 1.26 3.97 -2.62
C GLY A 44 0.77 2.54 -2.81
N LEU A 45 1.29 1.58 -2.04
CA LEU A 45 1.04 0.15 -2.24
C LEU A 45 0.37 -0.49 -1.01
N ALA A 46 -0.52 -1.45 -1.26
CA ALA A 46 -1.21 -2.23 -0.23
C ALA A 46 -0.69 -3.67 -0.18
N THR A 47 -0.84 -4.37 0.93
CA THR A 47 -0.59 -5.81 1.04
C THR A 47 -1.91 -6.59 1.02
N GLY A 48 -1.84 -7.90 1.31
CA GLY A 48 -3.01 -8.79 1.29
C GLY A 48 -3.26 -9.42 -0.08
N SER A 49 -4.32 -10.20 -0.17
CA SER A 49 -4.63 -11.00 -1.38
C SER A 49 -5.12 -10.13 -2.55
N THR A 50 -5.90 -9.09 -2.27
CA THR A 50 -6.52 -8.22 -3.27
C THR A 50 -5.54 -7.60 -4.29
N PRO A 51 -4.40 -7.01 -3.90
CA PRO A 51 -3.46 -6.41 -4.87
C PRO A 51 -2.56 -7.42 -5.61
N ILE A 52 -2.57 -8.71 -5.26
CA ILE A 52 -1.66 -9.71 -5.88
C ILE A 52 -1.84 -9.79 -7.40
N GLY A 53 -3.08 -9.70 -7.89
CA GLY A 53 -3.37 -9.69 -9.33
C GLY A 53 -2.70 -8.50 -10.04
N VAL A 54 -2.67 -7.32 -9.42
CA VAL A 54 -1.97 -6.13 -9.93
C VAL A 54 -0.47 -6.37 -9.97
N TYR A 55 0.11 -6.92 -8.90
CA TYR A 55 1.56 -7.18 -8.83
C TYR A 55 2.04 -8.17 -9.87
N ARG A 56 1.31 -9.28 -10.06
CA ARG A 56 1.60 -10.25 -11.12
C ARG A 56 1.60 -9.61 -12.50
N GLU A 57 0.65 -8.72 -12.76
CA GLU A 57 0.59 -8.04 -14.05
C GLU A 57 1.71 -6.99 -14.19
N LEU A 58 2.06 -6.24 -13.14
CA LEU A 58 3.20 -5.31 -13.18
C LEU A 58 4.52 -6.03 -13.50
N ILE A 59 4.72 -7.20 -12.90
CA ILE A 59 5.86 -8.08 -13.20
C ILE A 59 5.81 -8.55 -14.66
N ARG A 60 4.63 -8.92 -15.17
CA ARG A 60 4.45 -9.29 -16.58
C ARG A 60 4.79 -8.13 -17.51
N LEU A 61 4.30 -6.92 -17.23
CA LEU A 61 4.61 -5.70 -18.00
C LEU A 61 6.11 -5.39 -17.99
N HIS A 62 6.79 -5.57 -16.85
CA HIS A 62 8.24 -5.42 -16.76
C HIS A 62 8.96 -6.41 -17.67
N ARG A 63 8.68 -7.70 -17.50
CA ARG A 63 9.39 -8.80 -18.17
C ARG A 63 9.10 -8.87 -19.67
N ASP A 64 7.83 -8.72 -20.05
CA ASP A 64 7.35 -9.03 -21.41
C ASP A 64 7.21 -7.77 -22.28
N GLU A 65 7.01 -6.59 -21.68
CA GLU A 65 6.80 -5.32 -22.40
C GLU A 65 7.90 -4.28 -22.12
N GLY A 66 8.88 -4.59 -21.25
CA GLY A 66 10.02 -3.73 -20.97
C GLY A 66 9.69 -2.48 -20.13
N LEU A 67 8.62 -2.51 -19.34
CA LEU A 67 8.30 -1.42 -18.41
C LEU A 67 9.37 -1.35 -17.30
N SER A 68 10.19 -0.30 -17.27
CA SER A 68 11.20 -0.11 -16.22
C SER A 68 10.61 0.56 -14.98
N PHE A 69 11.03 0.10 -13.81
CA PHE A 69 10.74 0.65 -12.49
C PHE A 69 11.91 1.47 -11.92
N GLY A 70 12.92 1.77 -12.75
CA GLY A 70 14.10 2.55 -12.35
C GLY A 70 13.80 3.98 -11.89
N ASN A 71 12.66 4.56 -12.31
CA ASN A 71 12.17 5.87 -11.88
C ASN A 71 10.96 5.78 -10.93
N VAL A 72 10.74 4.63 -10.30
CA VAL A 72 9.62 4.43 -9.39
C VAL A 72 10.09 4.58 -7.95
N VAL A 73 9.29 5.27 -7.14
CA VAL A 73 9.38 5.33 -5.68
C VAL A 73 8.09 4.79 -5.08
N THR A 74 8.16 3.95 -4.05
CA THR A 74 6.98 3.31 -3.46
C THR A 74 6.88 3.52 -1.96
N PHE A 75 5.65 3.60 -1.46
CA PHE A 75 5.33 3.69 -0.04
C PHE A 75 4.21 2.70 0.30
N ASN A 76 4.50 1.70 1.14
CA ASN A 76 3.47 0.80 1.67
C ASN A 76 2.62 1.47 2.75
N LEU A 77 1.37 1.00 2.87
CA LEU A 77 0.43 1.53 3.86
C LEU A 77 0.87 1.26 5.30
N ASP A 78 1.38 0.07 5.60
CA ASP A 78 1.50 -0.42 6.97
C ASP A 78 2.57 -1.50 7.13
N GLU A 79 2.88 -1.77 8.40
CA GLU A 79 3.65 -2.93 8.86
C GLU A 79 3.23 -3.25 10.30
N TYR A 80 3.23 -4.52 10.67
CA TYR A 80 2.91 -4.94 12.04
C TYR A 80 3.95 -4.47 13.06
N TYR A 81 3.57 -4.41 14.34
CA TYR A 81 4.48 -4.04 15.42
C TYR A 81 4.34 -4.93 16.68
N PRO A 82 5.44 -5.42 17.27
CA PRO A 82 6.77 -5.49 16.66
C PRO A 82 6.76 -6.50 15.51
N MET A 83 7.60 -6.29 14.49
CA MET A 83 7.73 -7.22 13.36
C MET A 83 9.15 -7.22 12.81
N ASP A 84 9.79 -8.39 12.87
CA ASP A 84 11.07 -8.64 12.19
C ASP A 84 10.85 -8.67 10.67
N PRO A 85 11.64 -7.93 9.86
CA PRO A 85 11.44 -7.80 8.42
C PRO A 85 11.73 -9.10 7.63
N GLY A 86 12.36 -10.10 8.24
CA GLY A 86 12.57 -11.45 7.70
C GLY A 86 11.48 -12.45 8.10
N SER A 87 10.59 -12.09 9.02
CA SER A 87 9.42 -12.88 9.40
C SER A 87 8.54 -13.18 8.18
N VAL A 88 8.01 -14.41 8.10
CA VAL A 88 7.04 -14.81 7.07
C VAL A 88 5.76 -13.97 7.12
N HIS A 89 5.47 -13.33 8.25
CA HIS A 89 4.28 -12.50 8.45
C HIS A 89 4.53 -11.00 8.21
N SER A 90 5.77 -10.62 7.90
CA SER A 90 6.12 -9.22 7.66
C SER A 90 5.61 -8.76 6.29
N TYR A 91 5.05 -7.56 6.25
CA TYR A 91 4.70 -6.90 4.99
C TYR A 91 5.93 -6.49 4.19
N HIS A 92 7.06 -6.24 4.85
CA HIS A 92 8.36 -6.11 4.18
C HIS A 92 8.71 -7.37 3.37
N ARG A 93 8.68 -8.54 4.00
CA ARG A 93 8.94 -9.79 3.28
C ARG A 93 7.90 -10.08 2.21
N PHE A 94 6.62 -9.87 2.50
CA PHE A 94 5.54 -10.03 1.52
C PHE A 94 5.81 -9.23 0.24
N MET A 95 6.18 -7.96 0.36
CA MET A 95 6.41 -7.09 -0.79
C MET A 95 7.67 -7.47 -1.58
N LEU A 96 8.73 -7.92 -0.90
CA LEU A 96 9.92 -8.45 -1.58
C LEU A 96 9.55 -9.66 -2.44
N GLU A 97 8.88 -10.65 -1.86
CA GLU A 97 8.54 -11.91 -2.53
C GLU A 97 7.53 -11.70 -3.67
N ASN A 98 6.49 -10.88 -3.44
CA ASN A 98 5.39 -10.72 -4.39
C ASN A 98 5.60 -9.63 -5.45
N LEU A 99 6.60 -8.76 -5.29
CA LEU A 99 6.81 -7.64 -6.20
C LEU A 99 8.29 -7.29 -6.40
N PHE A 100 8.96 -6.76 -5.37
CA PHE A 100 10.20 -6.01 -5.57
C PHE A 100 11.38 -6.88 -6.05
N SER A 101 11.46 -8.15 -5.65
CA SER A 101 12.53 -9.04 -6.12
C SER A 101 12.42 -9.42 -7.61
N GLN A 102 11.33 -9.04 -8.28
CA GLN A 102 11.05 -9.36 -9.69
C GLN A 102 11.07 -8.12 -10.60
N LEU A 103 11.43 -6.96 -10.07
CA LEU A 103 11.46 -5.67 -10.78
C LEU A 103 12.86 -5.04 -10.70
N ASP A 104 13.15 -4.09 -11.59
CA ASP A 104 14.37 -3.26 -11.59
C ASP A 104 14.25 -1.98 -10.73
N ILE A 105 13.40 -2.01 -9.69
CA ILE A 105 13.27 -0.89 -8.74
C ILE A 105 14.53 -0.77 -7.87
N PRO A 106 15.13 0.43 -7.71
CA PRO A 106 16.26 0.61 -6.82
C PRO A 106 15.86 0.33 -5.36
N PRO A 107 16.66 -0.39 -4.55
CA PRO A 107 16.31 -0.68 -3.15
C PRO A 107 16.07 0.55 -2.28
N ALA A 108 16.73 1.66 -2.59
CA ALA A 108 16.53 2.93 -1.89
C ALA A 108 15.17 3.59 -2.18
N ASN A 109 14.43 3.11 -3.18
CA ASN A 109 13.20 3.71 -3.65
C ASN A 109 11.94 2.97 -3.19
N PHE A 110 12.03 1.82 -2.54
CA PHE A 110 10.86 1.21 -1.90
C PHE A 110 10.89 1.43 -0.39
N HIS A 111 9.77 1.91 0.14
CA HIS A 111 9.66 2.30 1.54
C HIS A 111 8.50 1.54 2.19
N ILE A 112 8.83 0.81 3.27
CA ILE A 112 7.86 0.11 4.11
C ILE A 112 8.08 0.62 5.54
N PRO A 113 7.02 0.96 6.30
CA PRO A 113 7.19 1.41 7.69
C PRO A 113 7.96 0.36 8.50
N SER A 114 8.91 0.78 9.34
CA SER A 114 9.69 -0.19 10.13
C SER A 114 8.96 -0.59 11.41
N GLY A 115 8.54 -1.86 11.47
CA GLY A 115 7.99 -2.51 12.67
C GLY A 115 9.04 -3.01 13.67
N ASP A 116 10.33 -2.85 13.39
CA ASP A 116 11.45 -3.45 14.13
C ASP A 116 12.30 -2.43 14.91
N LEU A 117 11.72 -1.29 15.29
CA LEU A 117 12.42 -0.29 16.10
C LEU A 117 11.93 -0.31 17.56
N PRO A 118 12.76 0.15 18.51
CA PRO A 118 12.31 0.39 19.88
C PRO A 118 11.07 1.30 19.92
N ARG A 119 10.17 1.05 20.87
CA ARG A 119 8.87 1.74 20.94
C ARG A 119 9.02 3.27 21.00
N GLU A 120 10.01 3.74 21.74
CA GLU A 120 10.33 5.15 21.90
C GLU A 120 10.71 5.86 20.59
N ARG A 121 11.04 5.10 19.52
CA ARG A 121 11.35 5.60 18.18
C ARG A 121 10.19 5.52 17.20
N MET A 122 9.04 4.98 17.59
CA MET A 122 7.88 4.83 16.69
C MET A 122 7.36 6.18 16.18
N ASP A 123 7.31 7.19 17.05
CA ASP A 123 6.89 8.54 16.66
C ASP A 123 7.86 9.19 15.67
N GLU A 124 9.17 8.95 15.85
CA GLU A 124 10.22 9.39 14.93
C GLU A 124 10.05 8.72 13.56
N GLU A 125 9.84 7.39 13.55
CA GLU A 125 9.63 6.61 12.33
C GLU A 125 8.40 7.09 11.55
N CYS A 126 7.28 7.33 12.24
CA CYS A 126 6.08 7.86 11.61
C CYS A 126 6.30 9.23 10.95
N ARG A 127 7.04 10.14 11.62
CA ARG A 127 7.39 11.46 11.07
C ARG A 127 8.33 11.35 9.88
N ARG A 128 9.37 10.51 10.00
CA ARG A 128 10.31 10.22 8.91
C ARG A 128 9.59 9.71 7.67
N TYR A 129 8.60 8.83 7.85
CA TYR A 129 7.82 8.26 6.77
C TYR A 129 6.98 9.33 6.04
N GLU A 130 6.29 10.20 6.79
CA GLU A 130 5.55 11.35 6.25
C GLU A 130 6.45 12.36 5.52
N GLU A 131 7.65 12.61 6.05
CA GLU A 131 8.64 13.47 5.43
C GLU A 131 9.18 12.88 4.13
N ALA A 132 9.43 11.57 4.09
CA ALA A 132 9.86 10.87 2.88
C ALA A 132 8.80 10.96 1.77
N ILE A 133 7.52 10.78 2.09
CA ILE A 133 6.42 10.95 1.12
C ILE A 133 6.41 12.39 0.57
N ARG A 134 6.58 13.39 1.45
CA ARG A 134 6.62 14.80 1.04
C ARG A 134 7.84 15.11 0.16
N ALA A 135 9.01 14.58 0.53
CA ALA A 135 10.24 14.75 -0.22
C ALA A 135 10.18 14.12 -1.63
N ALA A 136 9.42 13.03 -1.78
CA ALA A 136 9.14 12.42 -3.08
C ALA A 136 8.16 13.23 -3.95
N GLY A 137 7.52 14.28 -3.41
CA GLY A 137 6.55 15.12 -4.12
C GLY A 137 5.09 14.67 -3.98
N GLY A 138 4.81 13.79 -3.01
CA GLY A 138 3.50 13.20 -2.76
C GLY A 138 3.19 11.99 -3.66
N ILE A 139 2.21 11.20 -3.24
CA ILE A 139 1.81 9.96 -3.93
C ILE A 139 1.01 10.29 -5.20
N ASP A 140 1.42 9.76 -6.34
CA ASP A 140 0.70 9.91 -7.60
C ASP A 140 -0.51 8.96 -7.66
N ILE A 141 -0.32 7.67 -7.38
CA ILE A 141 -1.39 6.67 -7.29
C ILE A 141 -1.27 5.92 -5.97
N GLN A 142 -2.33 5.91 -5.18
CA GLN A 142 -2.46 5.08 -3.98
C GLN A 142 -3.38 3.89 -4.28
N LEU A 143 -2.80 2.69 -4.28
CA LEU A 143 -3.54 1.43 -4.37
C LEU A 143 -4.01 1.02 -2.97
N LEU A 144 -5.29 0.70 -2.83
CA LEU A 144 -5.93 0.29 -1.58
C LEU A 144 -6.76 -0.97 -1.81
N GLY A 145 -6.74 -1.87 -0.83
CA GLY A 145 -7.87 -2.78 -0.59
C GLY A 145 -8.86 -2.12 0.36
N ILE A 146 -10.06 -2.69 0.47
CA ILE A 146 -11.04 -2.32 1.49
C ILE A 146 -11.37 -3.53 2.37
N GLY A 147 -11.23 -3.35 3.67
CA GLY A 147 -11.58 -4.38 4.64
C GLY A 147 -13.10 -4.55 4.78
N ARG A 148 -13.55 -5.65 5.37
CA ARG A 148 -14.98 -5.94 5.59
C ARG A 148 -15.70 -4.88 6.43
N THR A 149 -14.95 -4.17 7.28
CA THR A 149 -15.45 -3.06 8.11
C THR A 149 -15.33 -1.69 7.43
N GLY A 150 -14.90 -1.64 6.16
CA GLY A 150 -14.66 -0.41 5.42
C GLY A 150 -13.32 0.26 5.70
N HIS A 151 -12.43 -0.40 6.45
CA HIS A 151 -11.10 0.14 6.76
C HIS A 151 -10.18 0.13 5.53
N ILE A 152 -9.21 1.04 5.52
CA ILE A 152 -8.11 1.12 4.55
C ILE A 152 -6.77 1.16 5.29
N GLY A 153 -5.85 0.28 4.92
CA GLY A 153 -4.72 -0.08 5.80
C GLY A 153 -5.25 -0.50 7.19
N PHE A 154 -4.58 -0.09 8.28
CA PHE A 154 -5.10 -0.27 9.63
C PHE A 154 -5.88 0.96 10.17
N ASN A 155 -6.49 1.75 9.28
CA ASN A 155 -7.40 2.83 9.68
C ASN A 155 -8.81 2.29 9.94
N GLU A 156 -8.97 1.66 11.09
CA GLU A 156 -10.21 1.03 11.55
C GLU A 156 -11.31 2.06 11.91
N PRO A 157 -12.59 1.62 12.01
CA PRO A 157 -13.70 2.49 12.42
C PRO A 157 -13.38 3.27 13.71
N GLY A 158 -13.56 4.59 13.65
CA GLY A 158 -13.14 5.52 14.70
C GLY A 158 -11.86 6.28 14.37
N SER A 159 -11.12 5.89 13.33
CA SER A 159 -9.99 6.67 12.81
C SER A 159 -10.45 8.02 12.26
N GLY A 160 -9.80 9.10 12.71
CA GLY A 160 -10.15 10.46 12.29
C GLY A 160 -9.67 10.79 10.86
N LEU A 161 -10.44 11.61 10.14
CA LEU A 161 -10.10 12.08 8.78
C LEU A 161 -8.77 12.85 8.73
N GLY A 162 -8.38 13.51 9.83
CA GLY A 162 -7.12 14.23 9.97
C GLY A 162 -5.93 13.36 10.40
N SER A 163 -6.11 12.04 10.50
CA SER A 163 -5.07 11.13 11.00
C SER A 163 -3.88 11.06 10.05
N ARG A 164 -2.68 11.01 10.64
CA ARG A 164 -1.39 10.84 9.97
C ARG A 164 -0.83 9.45 10.24
N THR A 165 0.30 9.13 9.63
CA THR A 165 1.05 7.90 9.91
C THR A 165 1.27 7.79 11.42
N ARG A 166 0.90 6.64 11.99
CA ARG A 166 0.91 6.43 13.44
C ARG A 166 0.97 4.94 13.77
N LEU A 167 1.38 4.65 15.00
CA LEU A 167 1.14 3.36 15.63
C LEU A 167 -0.33 3.26 16.05
N VAL A 168 -0.97 2.14 15.74
CA VAL A 168 -2.36 1.85 16.12
C VAL A 168 -2.46 0.51 16.84
N THR A 169 -3.46 0.37 17.71
CA THR A 169 -3.88 -0.92 18.25
C THR A 169 -4.91 -1.52 17.30
N LEU A 170 -4.73 -2.79 16.94
CA LEU A 170 -5.60 -3.51 16.02
C LEU A 170 -6.87 -4.02 16.71
N ASP A 171 -8.01 -3.84 16.05
CA ASP A 171 -9.29 -4.37 16.47
C ASP A 171 -9.30 -5.91 16.44
N LEU A 172 -10.15 -6.51 17.28
CA LEU A 172 -10.33 -7.95 17.33
C LEU A 172 -10.79 -8.53 15.99
N VAL A 173 -11.62 -7.80 15.22
CA VAL A 173 -12.09 -8.25 13.90
C VAL A 173 -10.91 -8.35 12.93
N THR A 174 -10.06 -7.33 12.88
CA THR A 174 -8.87 -7.32 12.01
C THR A 174 -7.89 -8.43 12.39
N ARG A 175 -7.65 -8.66 13.69
CA ARG A 175 -6.82 -9.77 14.14
C ARG A 175 -7.41 -11.13 13.77
N LYS A 176 -8.73 -11.28 13.81
CA LYS A 176 -9.41 -12.51 13.36
C LYS A 176 -9.31 -12.73 11.86
N ASP A 177 -9.44 -11.67 11.07
CA ASP A 177 -9.31 -11.75 9.61
C ASP A 177 -7.88 -12.13 9.20
N ALA A 178 -6.86 -11.64 9.93
CA ALA A 178 -5.45 -11.99 9.70
C ALA A 178 -5.03 -13.35 10.29
N ALA A 179 -5.82 -13.96 11.18
CA ALA A 179 -5.42 -15.13 11.96
C ALA A 179 -4.95 -16.32 11.10
N ALA A 180 -5.56 -16.51 9.92
CA ALA A 180 -5.18 -17.58 9.00
C ALA A 180 -3.73 -17.44 8.53
N ASP A 181 -3.30 -16.21 8.24
CA ASP A 181 -1.94 -15.91 7.77
C ASP A 181 -0.90 -16.03 8.89
N PHE A 182 -1.34 -15.90 10.15
CA PHE A 182 -0.51 -15.96 11.37
C PHE A 182 -0.53 -17.33 12.06
N PHE A 183 -1.17 -18.34 11.47
CA PHE A 183 -1.35 -19.66 12.07
C PHE A 183 -2.06 -19.63 13.43
N GLY A 184 -2.94 -18.65 13.67
CA GLY A 184 -3.66 -18.45 14.92
C GLY A 184 -3.83 -16.96 15.26
N GLU A 185 -4.97 -16.59 15.85
CA GLU A 185 -5.25 -15.20 16.27
C GLU A 185 -4.27 -14.72 17.34
N GLU A 186 -3.85 -15.63 18.23
CA GLU A 186 -2.90 -15.40 19.32
C GLU A 186 -1.52 -14.96 18.82
N ASN A 187 -1.15 -15.32 17.58
CA ASN A 187 0.11 -14.97 16.96
C ASN A 187 0.05 -13.63 16.24
N VAL A 188 -1.15 -13.09 15.99
CA VAL A 188 -1.33 -11.81 15.33
C VAL A 188 -0.92 -10.68 16.30
N PRO A 189 0.03 -9.82 15.90
CA PRO A 189 0.43 -8.65 16.68
C PRO A 189 -0.78 -7.81 17.09
N ARG A 190 -0.64 -7.11 18.22
CA ARG A 190 -1.71 -6.25 18.74
C ARG A 190 -1.66 -4.84 18.18
N GLU A 191 -0.55 -4.46 17.58
CA GLU A 191 -0.32 -3.12 17.06
C GLU A 191 0.30 -3.19 15.66
N ALA A 192 0.18 -2.09 14.94
CA ALA A 192 0.78 -1.89 13.62
C ALA A 192 1.07 -0.41 13.40
N LEU A 193 2.06 -0.11 12.57
CA LEU A 193 2.17 1.21 11.96
C LEU A 193 1.25 1.26 10.75
N THR A 194 0.59 2.39 10.53
CA THR A 194 -0.22 2.60 9.33
C THR A 194 -0.21 4.05 8.89
N MET A 195 -0.21 4.26 7.58
CA MET A 195 -0.42 5.53 6.93
C MET A 195 -1.81 6.06 7.31
N GLY A 196 -1.88 7.32 7.74
CA GLY A 196 -3.15 7.91 8.17
C GLY A 196 -4.09 8.24 7.01
N VAL A 197 -5.38 8.40 7.34
CA VAL A 197 -6.42 8.76 6.36
C VAL A 197 -6.09 10.06 5.63
N ALA A 198 -5.59 11.08 6.35
CA ALA A 198 -5.22 12.35 5.71
C ALA A 198 -4.06 12.19 4.73
N THR A 199 -3.15 11.26 4.99
CA THR A 199 -1.98 10.99 4.16
C THR A 199 -2.37 10.22 2.91
N ILE A 200 -3.25 9.23 3.04
CA ILE A 200 -3.88 8.53 1.90
C ILE A 200 -4.64 9.52 1.00
N LEU A 201 -5.47 10.38 1.58
CA LEU A 201 -6.30 11.35 0.85
C LEU A 201 -5.49 12.47 0.17
N GLN A 202 -4.20 12.59 0.45
CA GLN A 202 -3.30 13.52 -0.24
C GLN A 202 -2.75 12.96 -1.56
N ALA A 203 -2.99 11.67 -1.86
CA ALA A 203 -2.63 11.10 -3.15
C ALA A 203 -3.40 11.78 -4.30
N ARG A 204 -2.76 11.88 -5.48
CA ARG A 204 -3.38 12.53 -6.66
C ARG A 204 -4.49 11.66 -7.25
N GLU A 205 -4.35 10.35 -7.17
CA GLU A 205 -5.31 9.35 -7.58
C GLU A 205 -5.33 8.23 -6.55
N ILE A 206 -6.53 7.74 -6.21
CA ILE A 206 -6.75 6.64 -5.28
C ILE A 206 -7.52 5.56 -6.02
N VAL A 207 -7.00 4.34 -5.98
CA VAL A 207 -7.61 3.16 -6.60
C VAL A 207 -7.95 2.18 -5.49
N ILE A 208 -9.24 1.93 -5.30
CA ILE A 208 -9.74 0.93 -4.35
C ILE A 208 -10.13 -0.32 -5.12
N LEU A 209 -9.63 -1.47 -4.68
CA LEU A 209 -10.00 -2.79 -5.17
C LEU A 209 -10.90 -3.48 -4.14
N ALA A 210 -12.03 -4.03 -4.60
CA ALA A 210 -13.05 -4.68 -3.79
C ALA A 210 -13.70 -5.83 -4.57
#